data_AF-A0A7K4AQX1-F1
#
_entry.id   AF-A0A7K4AQX1-F1
#
_cell.length_a   1.000
_cell.length_b   1.000
_cell.length_c   1.000
_cell.angle_alpha   90.00
_cell.angle_beta   90.00
_cell.angle_gamma   90.00
#
_symmetry.space_group_name_H-M   'P 1'
#
loop_
_entity.id
_entity.type
_entity.pdbx_description
1 polymer ?
#
loop_
_entity_poly.entity_id
_entity_poly.type
_entity_poly.pdbx_seq_one_letter_code
_entity_poly.pdbx_strand_id
1 'polypeptide(L)'
;MVNFKIIGICKQEALSIVPTEDVRYDLERMTELLSQAGHDVNDQGLMVTVSSNGHTVTIYTNGRMLITGVSTKEEAAQIATSLYDTAEPSRESVADRAQPPLDYSDMDESF
;
A
#
# COMPACT_ATOMS: atom_id res chain seq x y z
N MET A 1 -2.38 4.78 -13.27
CA MET A 1 -0.94 4.52 -13.08
C MET A 1 -0.38 5.54 -12.11
N VAL A 2 0.08 5.08 -10.95
CA VAL A 2 0.57 5.93 -9.86
C VAL A 2 2.00 6.39 -10.17
N ASN A 3 2.26 7.69 -10.03
CA ASN A 3 3.62 8.22 -10.12
C ASN A 3 4.32 8.11 -8.77
N PHE A 4 5.59 7.69 -8.76
CA PHE A 4 6.34 7.49 -7.53
C PHE A 4 7.83 7.80 -7.66
N LYS A 5 8.47 8.02 -6.51
CA LYS A 5 9.92 8.09 -6.36
C LYS A 5 10.44 6.85 -5.66
N ILE A 6 11.65 6.44 -6.00
CA ILE A 6 12.35 5.31 -5.36
C ILE A 6 13.47 5.86 -4.48
N ILE A 7 13.40 5.56 -3.19
CA ILE A 7 14.34 5.99 -2.17
C ILE A 7 15.06 4.76 -1.63
N GLY A 8 16.38 4.75 -1.69
CA GLY A 8 17.18 3.69 -1.08
C GLY A 8 17.23 3.84 0.43
N ILE A 9 17.03 2.73 1.15
CA ILE A 9 17.29 2.70 2.59
C ILE A 9 18.76 2.30 2.79
N CYS A 10 19.54 3.18 3.42
CA CYS A 10 20.97 2.97 3.60
C CYS A 10 21.26 1.61 4.26
N LYS A 11 22.17 0.83 3.65
CA LYS A 11 22.75 -0.44 4.14
C LYS A 11 21.87 -1.70 4.04
N GLN A 12 20.75 -1.69 3.32
CA GLN A 12 19.90 -2.87 3.15
C GLN A 12 19.48 -3.06 1.68
N GLU A 13 19.23 -4.31 1.28
CA GLU A 13 18.58 -4.69 0.00
C GLU A 13 17.08 -4.35 0.05
N ALA A 14 16.81 -3.07 0.35
CA ALA A 14 15.49 -2.55 0.59
C ALA A 14 15.33 -1.18 -0.07
N LEU A 15 14.26 -1.04 -0.85
CA LEU A 15 13.90 0.18 -1.56
C LEU A 15 12.50 0.62 -1.15
N SER A 16 12.37 1.91 -0.83
CA SER A 16 11.07 2.52 -0.53
C SER A 16 10.49 3.17 -1.78
N ILE A 17 9.23 2.86 -2.06
CA ILE A 17 8.42 3.46 -3.09
C ILE A 17 7.53 4.51 -2.44
N VAL A 18 7.63 5.74 -2.92
CA VAL A 18 6.90 6.88 -2.38
C VAL A 18 6.06 7.49 -3.49
N PRO A 19 4.72 7.34 -3.46
CA PRO A 19 3.82 8.06 -4.36
C PRO A 19 4.10 9.56 -4.35
N THR A 20 4.06 10.20 -5.51
CA THR A 20 4.18 11.66 -5.66
C THR A 20 2.82 12.36 -5.70
N GLU A 21 1.75 11.60 -5.54
CA GLU A 21 0.36 12.05 -5.51
C GLU A 21 -0.33 11.45 -4.27
N ASP A 22 -1.43 12.05 -3.83
CA ASP A 22 -2.18 11.57 -2.67
C ASP A 22 -3.07 10.37 -3.05
N VAL A 23 -2.54 9.17 -2.79
CA VAL A 23 -3.23 7.89 -3.02
C VAL A 23 -3.65 7.28 -1.69
N ARG A 24 -4.83 6.66 -1.69
CA ARG A 24 -5.27 5.78 -0.62
C ARG A 24 -5.89 4.53 -1.21
N TYR A 25 -5.73 3.41 -0.53
CA TYR A 25 -6.24 2.12 -0.93
C TYR A 25 -7.04 1.49 0.20
N ASP A 26 -8.16 0.88 -0.16
CA ASP A 26 -8.85 -0.09 0.66
C ASP A 26 -7.99 -1.36 0.72
N LEU A 27 -7.41 -1.65 1.89
CA LEU A 27 -6.48 -2.75 2.07
C LEU A 27 -7.16 -4.13 2.01
N GLU A 28 -8.43 -4.22 2.40
CA GLU A 28 -9.21 -5.45 2.34
C GLU A 28 -9.44 -5.81 0.86
N ARG A 29 -9.96 -4.85 0.09
CA ARG A 29 -10.16 -5.03 -1.36
C ARG A 29 -8.84 -5.24 -2.11
N MET A 30 -7.78 -4.55 -1.72
CA MET A 30 -6.45 -4.75 -2.29
C MET A 30 -5.97 -6.19 -2.07
N THR A 31 -6.16 -6.73 -0.87
CA THR A 31 -5.78 -8.10 -0.52
C THR A 31 -6.48 -9.13 -1.41
N GLU A 32 -7.77 -8.97 -1.64
CA GLU A 32 -8.54 -9.85 -2.53
C GLU A 32 -7.99 -9.83 -3.96
N LEU A 33 -7.76 -8.64 -4.52
CA LEU A 33 -7.26 -8.47 -5.89
C LEU A 33 -5.87 -9.09 -6.07
N LEU A 34 -4.98 -8.86 -5.11
CA LEU A 34 -3.62 -9.39 -5.15
C LEU A 34 -3.62 -10.92 -4.97
N SER A 35 -4.46 -11.46 -4.08
CA SER A 35 -4.61 -12.91 -3.93
C SER A 35 -5.16 -13.56 -5.19
N GLN A 36 -6.16 -12.94 -5.85
CA GLN A 36 -6.70 -13.40 -7.13
C GLN A 36 -5.67 -13.35 -8.28
N ALA A 37 -4.74 -12.41 -8.23
CA ALA A 37 -3.60 -12.35 -9.15
C ALA A 37 -2.52 -13.41 -8.87
N GLY A 38 -2.71 -14.25 -7.84
CA GLY A 38 -1.84 -15.38 -7.51
C GLY A 38 -0.69 -15.02 -6.57
N HIS A 39 -0.74 -13.86 -5.94
CA HIS A 39 0.24 -13.49 -4.92
C HIS A 39 -0.04 -14.19 -3.58
N ASP A 40 1.02 -14.45 -2.81
CA ASP A 40 0.89 -14.78 -1.39
C ASP A 40 0.75 -13.47 -0.61
N VAL A 41 -0.42 -13.27 0.00
CA VAL A 41 -0.82 -11.99 0.60
C VAL A 41 -1.25 -12.20 2.04
N ASN A 42 -0.76 -11.34 2.93
CA ASN A 42 -1.14 -11.32 4.33
C ASN A 42 -1.51 -9.89 4.75
N ASP A 43 -2.79 -9.70 5.08
CA ASP A 43 -3.35 -8.47 5.60
C ASP A 43 -3.15 -8.38 7.13
N GLN A 44 -2.59 -7.26 7.57
CA GLN A 44 -2.29 -6.97 8.97
C GLN A 44 -3.07 -5.75 9.49
N GLY A 45 -4.10 -5.32 8.76
CA GLY A 45 -5.00 -4.21 9.06
C GLY A 45 -4.42 -2.82 8.80
N LEU A 46 -3.14 -2.60 9.14
CA LEU A 46 -2.43 -1.34 8.88
C LEU A 46 -1.56 -1.39 7.62
N MET A 47 -1.27 -2.60 7.16
CA MET A 47 -0.44 -2.87 5.98
C MET A 47 -0.78 -4.24 5.41
N VAL A 48 -0.53 -4.38 4.11
CA VAL A 48 -0.61 -5.65 3.39
C VAL A 48 0.80 -6.06 3.02
N THR A 49 1.13 -7.33 3.27
CA THR A 49 2.41 -7.92 2.85
C THR A 49 2.18 -8.86 1.68
N VAL A 50 2.99 -8.71 0.65
CA VAL A 50 2.97 -9.51 -0.57
C VAL A 50 4.32 -10.20 -0.72
N SER A 51 4.33 -11.52 -0.81
CA SER A 51 5.56 -12.30 -1.02
C SER A 51 5.53 -12.98 -2.38
N SER A 52 6.60 -12.82 -3.16
CA SER A 52 6.74 -13.48 -4.47
C SER A 52 8.20 -13.53 -4.90
N ASN A 53 8.65 -14.70 -5.36
CA ASN A 53 9.97 -14.90 -5.97
C ASN A 53 11.17 -14.39 -5.13
N GLY A 54 11.10 -14.52 -3.80
CA GLY A 54 12.16 -14.04 -2.89
C GLY A 54 12.08 -12.56 -2.54
N HIS A 55 11.12 -11.82 -3.10
CA HIS A 55 10.79 -10.46 -2.72
C HIS A 55 9.68 -10.45 -1.69
N THR A 56 9.77 -9.52 -0.74
CA THR A 56 8.65 -9.15 0.12
C THR A 56 8.36 -7.67 -0.04
N VAL A 57 7.10 -7.36 -0.34
CA VAL A 57 6.58 -5.99 -0.45
C VAL A 57 5.62 -5.74 0.69
N THR A 58 5.86 -4.68 1.46
CA THR A 58 4.89 -4.16 2.44
C THR A 58 4.22 -2.93 1.85
N ILE A 59 2.90 -2.94 1.75
CA ILE A 59 2.08 -1.86 1.18
C ILE A 59 1.26 -1.22 2.31
N TYR A 60 1.30 0.10 2.40
CA TYR A 60 0.52 0.88 3.36
C TYR A 60 -0.71 1.50 2.70
N THR A 61 -1.72 1.86 3.49
CA THR A 61 -2.97 2.50 3.00
C THR A 61 -2.70 3.72 2.14
N ASN A 62 -1.65 4.50 2.42
CA ASN A 62 -1.26 5.69 1.65
C ASN A 62 -0.49 5.38 0.35
N GLY A 63 -0.49 4.11 -0.08
CA GLY A 63 0.21 3.60 -1.25
C GLY A 63 1.72 3.52 -1.11
N ARG A 64 2.36 3.95 -0.01
CA ARG A 64 3.80 3.71 0.16
C ARG A 64 4.08 2.22 0.15
N MET A 65 5.22 1.85 -0.44
CA MET A 65 5.71 0.48 -0.40
C MET A 65 7.13 0.41 0.17
N LEU A 66 7.40 -0.66 0.90
CA LEU A 66 8.76 -1.09 1.23
C LEU A 66 8.99 -2.42 0.53
N ILE A 67 9.96 -2.46 -0.38
CA ILE A 67 10.33 -3.66 -1.13
C ILE A 67 11.67 -4.15 -0.59
N THR A 68 11.72 -5.42 -0.21
CA THR A 68 12.93 -6.10 0.27
C THR A 68 13.29 -7.28 -0.63
N GLY A 69 14.57 -7.65 -0.64
CA GLY A 69 15.10 -8.71 -1.51
C GLY A 69 15.39 -8.23 -2.94
N VAL A 70 15.40 -6.91 -3.17
CA VAL A 70 15.65 -6.31 -4.49
C VAL A 70 17.05 -5.72 -4.58
N SER A 71 17.65 -5.85 -5.75
CA SER A 71 19.05 -5.43 -6.00
C SER A 71 19.17 -4.13 -6.79
N THR A 72 18.12 -3.74 -7.52
CA THR A 72 18.13 -2.57 -8.41
C THR A 72 16.86 -1.73 -8.29
N LYS A 73 16.95 -0.45 -8.69
CA LYS A 73 15.78 0.44 -8.73
C LYS A 73 14.81 0.06 -9.82
N GLU A 74 15.31 -0.46 -10.93
CA GLU A 74 14.54 -0.89 -12.09
C GLU A 74 13.64 -2.08 -11.73
N GLU A 75 14.17 -3.07 -11.01
CA GLU A 75 13.41 -4.21 -10.48
C GLU A 75 12.30 -3.76 -9.52
N ALA A 76 12.65 -2.89 -8.55
CA ALA A 76 11.67 -2.33 -7.64
C ALA A 76 10.59 -1.50 -8.35
N ALA A 77 10.93 -0.78 -9.43
CA ALA A 77 9.98 -0.03 -10.24
C ALA A 77 8.98 -0.94 -10.96
N GLN A 78 9.44 -2.09 -11.48
CA GLN A 78 8.59 -3.07 -12.16
C GLN A 78 7.62 -3.73 -11.18
N ILE A 79 8.12 -4.15 -10.01
CA ILE A 79 7.29 -4.72 -8.94
C ILE A 79 6.23 -3.71 -8.49
N ALA A 80 6.63 -2.48 -8.18
CA ALA A 80 5.71 -1.43 -7.75
C ALA A 80 4.64 -1.12 -8.78
N THR A 81 5.02 -0.94 -10.04
CA THR A 81 4.07 -0.69 -11.14
C THR A 81 3.06 -1.81 -11.26
N SER A 82 3.51 -3.07 -11.27
CA SER A 82 2.62 -4.24 -11.37
C SER A 82 1.63 -4.31 -10.20
N LEU A 83 2.08 -4.03 -8.98
CA LEU A 83 1.22 -4.05 -7.80
C LEU A 83 0.21 -2.89 -7.81
N TYR A 84 0.62 -1.68 -8.19
CA TYR A 84 -0.31 -0.57 -8.33
C TYR A 84 -1.35 -0.82 -9.40
N ASP A 85 -0.96 -1.36 -10.56
CA ASP A 85 -1.91 -1.65 -11.64
C ASP A 85 -2.93 -2.71 -11.22
N THR A 86 -2.48 -3.74 -10.49
CA THR A 86 -3.37 -4.79 -9.93
C THR A 86 -4.30 -4.21 -8.86
N ALA A 87 -3.79 -3.30 -8.03
CA ALA A 87 -4.53 -2.70 -6.92
C ALA A 87 -5.35 -1.47 -7.32
N GLU A 88 -5.26 -0.95 -8.55
CA GLU A 88 -5.98 0.26 -8.98
C GLU A 88 -7.49 0.21 -8.66
N PRO A 89 -8.22 -0.93 -8.83
CA PRO A 89 -9.63 -1.00 -8.46
C PRO A 89 -9.92 -0.84 -6.95
N SER A 90 -8.92 -1.00 -6.08
CA SER A 90 -9.03 -0.77 -4.63
C SER A 90 -8.69 0.68 -4.22
N ARG A 91 -8.37 1.56 -5.16
CA ARG A 91 -8.05 2.96 -4.87
C ARG A 91 -9.29 3.70 -4.38
N GLU A 92 -9.18 4.31 -3.21
CA GLU A 92 -10.23 5.15 -2.64
C GLU A 92 -10.33 6.48 -3.40
N SER A 93 -11.56 6.88 -3.71
CA SER A 93 -11.84 8.23 -4.22
C SER A 93 -11.81 9.25 -3.08
N VAL A 94 -11.72 10.54 -3.43
CA VAL A 94 -11.80 11.62 -2.43
C VAL A 94 -13.13 11.59 -1.67
N ALA A 95 -14.20 11.08 -2.29
CA ALA A 95 -15.50 10.93 -1.64
C ALA A 95 -15.49 9.82 -0.57
N ASP A 96 -14.77 8.73 -0.79
CA ASP A 96 -14.67 7.60 0.15
C ASP A 96 -13.86 7.99 1.41
N ARG A 97 -12.96 8.97 1.28
CA ARG A 97 -12.14 9.50 2.38
C ARG A 97 -12.89 10.43 3.33
N ALA A 98 -14.12 10.83 2.98
CA ALA A 98 -14.94 11.62 3.88
C ALA A 98 -15.37 10.72 5.05
N GLN A 99 -14.57 10.71 6.12
CA GLN A 99 -15.08 10.26 7.41
C GLN A 99 -16.33 11.10 7.69
N PRO A 100 -17.48 10.48 8.02
CA PRO A 100 -18.53 11.24 8.70
C PRO A 100 -17.86 11.92 9.90
N PRO A 101 -18.15 13.21 10.17
CA PRO A 101 -17.60 13.86 11.34
C PRO A 101 -17.85 12.95 12.54
N LEU A 102 -16.81 12.70 13.34
CA LEU A 102 -16.98 12.01 14.60
C LEU A 102 -18.11 12.70 15.34
N ASP A 103 -19.21 12.00 15.53
CA ASP A 103 -20.35 12.53 16.23
C ASP A 103 -19.99 12.56 17.72
N TYR A 104 -19.46 13.69 18.15
CA TYR A 104 -19.09 13.93 19.55
C TYR A 104 -20.32 14.13 20.44
N SER A 105 -21.55 14.00 19.93
CA SER A 105 -22.77 14.15 20.73
C SER A 105 -23.05 12.98 21.68
N ASP A 106 -22.34 11.84 21.54
CA ASP A 106 -22.42 10.68 22.44
C ASP A 106 -21.33 10.66 23.54
N MET A 107 -20.49 11.70 23.66
CA MET A 107 -19.62 11.84 24.85
C MET A 107 -20.47 12.33 26.02
N ASP A 108 -21.10 11.39 26.73
CA ASP A 108 -21.70 11.60 28.04
C ASP A 108 -20.69 12.33 28.95
N GLU A 109 -20.98 13.59 29.29
CA GLU A 109 -20.28 14.36 30.32
C GLU A 109 -20.60 13.76 31.70
N SER A 110 -19.95 12.64 32.03
CA SER A 110 -19.96 12.06 33.37
C SER A 110 -18.58 12.24 34.02
N PHE A 111 -18.41 13.37 34.70
CA PHE A 111 -17.40 13.59 35.74
C PHE A 111 -18.08 14.06 37.04
#